data_AF-A0A1F8QZ07-F1
#
_entry.id   AF-A0A1F8QZ07-F1
#
_cell.length_a   1.000
_cell.length_b   1.000
_cell.length_c   1.000
_cell.angle_alpha   90.00
_cell.angle_beta   90.00
_cell.angle_gamma   90.00
#
_symmetry.space_group_name_H-M   'P 1'
#
loop_
_entity.id
_entity.type
_entity.pdbx_description
1 polymer ?
#
loop_
_entity_poly.entity_id
_entity_poly.type
_entity_poly.pdbx_seq_one_letter_code
_entity_poly.pdbx_strand_id
1 'polypeptide(L)'
;MRTANLAFKLCADFNLFPDNTQLGPNFSLAGFDFAQPPANMLMFVNETAGEKGLQFPKEGMEITLPIPVAAVRLRLGTFAGPVEIAALDSSGAVVRQRIVPGLNAYVNLRMFAPEIATLLLTQGGNEGILVRICVAICVC
;
A
#
# COMPACT_ATOMS: atom_id res chain seq x y z
N MET A 1 21.26 0.81 -31.14
CA MET A 1 21.59 -0.01 -29.95
C MET A 1 20.31 -0.12 -29.13
N ARG A 2 19.80 -1.32 -28.85
CA ARG A 2 18.67 -1.51 -27.93
C ARG A 2 19.22 -1.47 -26.51
N THR A 3 18.95 -0.41 -25.77
CA THR A 3 19.14 -0.41 -24.32
C THR A 3 18.29 -1.56 -23.76
N ALA A 4 18.90 -2.48 -23.02
CA ALA A 4 18.13 -3.49 -22.32
C ALA A 4 17.33 -2.77 -21.23
N ASN A 5 16.00 -2.78 -21.32
CA ASN A 5 15.12 -2.30 -20.25
C ASN A 5 15.37 -3.17 -19.01
N LEU A 6 16.18 -2.67 -18.08
CA LEU A 6 16.37 -3.28 -16.77
C LEU A 6 15.13 -2.93 -15.94
N ALA A 7 14.26 -3.92 -15.75
CA ALA A 7 13.15 -3.81 -14.82
C ALA A 7 13.60 -4.35 -13.45
N PHE A 8 13.56 -3.52 -12.42
CA PHE A 8 13.78 -3.97 -11.04
C PHE A 8 12.51 -3.79 -10.20
N LYS A 9 12.43 -4.55 -9.10
CA LYS A 9 11.29 -4.51 -8.19
C LYS A 9 11.61 -3.56 -7.03
N LEU A 10 10.87 -2.47 -6.94
CA LEU A 10 10.95 -1.53 -5.82
C LEU A 10 9.82 -1.84 -4.84
N CYS A 11 10.13 -1.94 -3.55
CA CYS A 11 9.16 -2.23 -2.50
C CYS A 11 9.34 -1.30 -1.31
N ALA A 12 8.23 -0.78 -0.79
CA ALA A 12 8.16 -0.37 0.61
C ALA A 12 7.81 -1.61 1.45
N ASP A 13 8.74 -2.03 2.32
CA ASP A 13 8.61 -3.21 3.18
C ASP A 13 8.71 -2.79 4.65
N PHE A 14 7.65 -3.03 5.40
CA PHE A 14 7.54 -2.59 6.78
C PHE A 14 8.16 -3.60 7.77
N ASN A 15 8.57 -4.79 7.32
CA ASN A 15 9.25 -5.76 8.19
C ASN A 15 10.61 -5.26 8.71
N LEU A 16 11.16 -4.22 8.08
CA LEU A 16 12.43 -3.59 8.43
C LEU A 16 12.36 -2.77 9.72
N PHE A 17 11.16 -2.43 10.18
CA PHE A 17 10.97 -1.61 11.38
C PHE A 17 10.70 -2.49 12.61
N PRO A 18 11.08 -2.04 13.82
CA PRO A 18 10.60 -2.65 15.06
C PRO A 18 9.07 -2.57 15.17
N ASP A 19 8.49 -3.49 15.94
CA ASP A 19 7.08 -3.40 16.33
C ASP A 19 6.82 -2.10 17.12
N ASN A 20 5.59 -1.60 17.03
CA ASN A 20 5.12 -0.32 17.58
C ASN A 20 5.87 0.93 17.06
N THR A 21 6.58 0.84 15.94
CA THR A 21 7.22 2.02 15.34
C THR A 21 6.16 2.95 14.76
N GLN A 22 5.98 4.11 15.38
CA GLN A 22 5.08 5.14 14.86
C GLN A 22 5.72 5.89 13.68
N LEU A 23 5.10 5.84 12.52
CA LEU A 23 5.58 6.53 11.31
C LEU A 23 4.89 7.88 11.08
N GLY A 24 3.81 8.13 11.83
CA GLY A 24 3.08 9.39 11.79
C GLY A 24 2.12 9.49 10.60
N PRO A 25 1.52 10.68 10.40
CA PRO A 25 0.47 10.86 9.41
C PRO A 25 0.97 10.91 7.97
N ASN A 26 2.19 11.40 7.76
CA ASN A 26 2.78 11.55 6.45
C ASN A 26 4.24 11.14 6.53
N PHE A 27 4.68 10.25 5.64
CA PHE A 27 6.07 9.82 5.55
C PHE A 27 6.36 9.23 4.18
N SER A 28 7.64 9.14 3.83
CA SER A 28 8.10 8.48 2.60
C SER A 28 8.90 7.23 2.96
N LEU A 29 8.70 6.16 2.20
CA LEU A 29 9.49 4.93 2.32
C LEU A 29 9.76 4.34 0.93
N ALA A 30 11.04 4.15 0.59
CA ALA A 30 11.46 3.58 -0.70
C ALA A 30 10.85 4.29 -1.94
N GLY A 31 10.65 5.61 -1.85
CA GLY A 31 10.06 6.44 -2.91
C GLY A 31 8.54 6.41 -3.00
N PHE A 32 7.86 5.67 -2.13
CA PHE A 32 6.41 5.75 -1.95
C PHE A 32 6.11 6.78 -0.88
N ASP A 33 5.14 7.64 -1.13
CA ASP A 33 4.64 8.59 -0.13
C ASP A 33 3.34 8.06 0.46
N PHE A 34 3.27 8.07 1.78
CA PHE A 34 2.13 7.62 2.56
C PHE A 34 1.52 8.84 3.24
N ALA A 35 0.21 8.98 3.12
CA ALA A 35 -0.55 10.01 3.80
C ALA A 35 -1.80 9.38 4.41
N GLN A 36 -2.14 9.74 5.64
CA GLN A 36 -3.45 9.40 6.22
C GLN A 36 -4.33 10.65 6.31
N PRO A 37 -5.65 10.50 6.09
CA PRO A 37 -6.62 11.52 6.47
C PRO A 37 -6.59 11.80 7.99
N PRO A 38 -7.18 12.91 8.46
CA PRO A 38 -7.36 13.15 9.89
C PRO A 38 -8.07 11.97 10.57
N ALA A 39 -7.42 11.38 11.56
CA ALA A 39 -7.89 10.19 12.26
C ALA A 39 -7.47 10.21 13.74
N ASN A 40 -8.15 9.42 14.57
CA ASN A 40 -7.85 9.31 16.01
C ASN A 40 -6.67 8.37 16.32
N MET A 41 -6.14 7.70 15.30
CA MET A 41 -4.99 6.79 15.38
C MET A 41 -4.02 7.16 14.28
N LEU A 42 -2.73 7.21 14.61
CA LEU A 42 -1.67 7.41 13.62
C LEU A 42 -1.21 6.06 13.08
N MET A 43 -0.78 6.03 11.83
CA MET A 43 -0.13 4.85 11.25
C MET A 43 1.12 4.47 12.05
N PHE A 44 1.22 3.17 12.36
CA PHE A 44 2.37 2.58 13.03
C PHE A 44 2.62 1.17 12.51
N VAL A 45 3.83 0.66 12.72
CA VAL A 45 4.20 -0.71 12.38
C VAL A 45 3.72 -1.62 13.49
N ASN A 46 2.84 -2.56 13.15
CA ASN A 46 2.31 -3.55 14.08
C ASN A 46 2.76 -4.95 13.68
N GLU A 47 3.19 -5.75 14.64
CA GLU A 47 3.41 -7.18 14.51
C GLU A 47 2.13 -7.94 14.85
N THR A 48 1.51 -8.58 13.85
CA THR A 48 0.29 -9.36 14.05
C THR A 48 0.36 -10.63 13.22
N ALA A 49 -0.02 -11.76 13.82
CA ALA A 49 -0.02 -13.07 13.18
C ALA A 49 1.31 -13.43 12.49
N GLY A 50 2.45 -12.99 13.06
CA GLY A 50 3.80 -13.32 12.59
C GLY A 50 4.34 -12.50 11.41
N GLU A 51 3.63 -11.46 10.96
CA GLU A 51 4.17 -10.47 10.01
C GLU A 51 4.10 -9.06 10.61
N LYS A 52 5.02 -8.19 10.18
CA LYS A 52 5.01 -6.76 10.53
C LYS A 52 4.53 -5.94 9.34
N GLY A 53 3.61 -5.04 9.59
CA GLY A 53 3.10 -4.16 8.55
C GLY A 53 2.60 -2.83 9.10
N LEU A 54 2.39 -1.88 8.20
CA LEU A 54 1.79 -0.60 8.53
C LEU A 54 0.30 -0.79 8.83
N GLN A 55 -0.06 -0.67 10.11
CA GLN A 55 -1.45 -0.60 10.50
C GLN A 55 -1.99 0.80 10.24
N PHE A 56 -3.17 0.87 9.62
CA PHE A 56 -3.80 2.13 9.26
C PHE A 56 -5.19 2.28 9.89
N PRO A 57 -5.62 3.53 10.17
CA PRO A 57 -6.92 3.79 10.76
C PRO A 57 -8.04 3.51 9.75
N LYS A 58 -9.29 3.39 10.21
CA LYS A 58 -10.45 3.09 9.35
C LYS A 58 -10.70 4.13 8.26
N GLU A 59 -10.30 5.39 8.51
CA GLU A 59 -10.34 6.49 7.56
C GLU A 59 -9.44 6.21 6.34
N GLY A 60 -8.43 5.36 6.52
CA GLY A 60 -7.62 4.82 5.45
C GLY A 60 -6.22 5.40 5.37
N MET A 61 -5.56 5.10 4.26
CA MET A 61 -4.34 5.73 3.82
C MET A 61 -4.37 5.96 2.31
N GLU A 62 -3.67 6.99 1.88
CA GLU A 62 -3.26 7.24 0.50
C GLU A 62 -1.79 6.86 0.32
N ILE A 63 -1.48 6.22 -0.80
CA ILE A 63 -0.14 5.81 -1.20
C ILE A 63 0.15 6.35 -2.58
N THR A 64 1.01 7.36 -2.69
CA THR A 64 1.52 7.85 -3.97
C THR A 64 2.71 6.98 -4.39
N LEU A 65 2.66 6.47 -5.62
CA LEU A 65 3.72 5.63 -6.17
C LEU A 65 4.88 6.49 -6.68
N PRO A 66 6.13 5.98 -6.63
CA PRO A 66 7.31 6.73 -7.10
C PRO A 66 7.22 7.13 -8.57
N ILE A 67 6.54 6.32 -9.39
CA ILE A 67 6.16 6.62 -10.78
C ILE A 67 4.80 5.95 -11.07
N PRO A 68 4.03 6.45 -12.04
CA PRO A 68 2.86 5.74 -12.53
C PRO A 68 3.22 4.38 -13.15
N VAL A 69 2.49 3.33 -12.81
CA VAL A 69 2.74 1.95 -13.29
C VAL A 69 1.46 1.22 -13.69
N ALA A 70 1.58 0.23 -14.56
CA ALA A 70 0.43 -0.60 -14.96
C ALA A 70 0.05 -1.70 -13.96
N ALA A 71 0.91 -1.98 -12.97
CA ALA A 71 0.69 -3.05 -12.01
C ALA A 71 1.31 -2.78 -10.63
N VAL A 72 0.52 -3.04 -9.59
CA VAL A 72 0.96 -2.98 -8.19
C VAL A 72 0.74 -4.33 -7.52
N ARG A 73 1.68 -4.76 -6.68
CA ARG A 73 1.54 -5.93 -5.80
C ARG A 73 1.49 -5.50 -4.34
N LEU A 74 0.58 -6.08 -3.56
CA LEU A 74 0.36 -5.77 -2.15
C LEU A 74 0.36 -7.06 -1.33
N ARG A 75 0.84 -6.99 -0.08
CA ARG A 75 0.60 -7.98 0.98
C ARG A 75 -0.20 -7.26 2.06
N LEU A 76 -1.45 -7.67 2.28
CA LEU A 76 -2.43 -6.93 3.08
C LEU A 76 -3.10 -7.86 4.10
N GLY A 77 -3.18 -7.44 5.36
CA GLY A 77 -3.94 -8.07 6.44
C GLY A 77 -5.33 -7.45 6.59
N THR A 78 -6.35 -8.29 6.75
CA THR A 78 -7.76 -7.88 6.92
C THR A 78 -8.37 -8.48 8.18
N PHE A 79 -7.91 -8.02 9.35
CA PHE A 79 -8.23 -8.61 10.66
C PHE A 79 -9.53 -8.06 11.29
N ALA A 80 -9.80 -6.75 11.17
CA ALA A 80 -11.01 -6.11 11.72
C ALA A 80 -12.07 -5.74 10.67
N GLY A 81 -12.08 -6.41 9.52
CA GLY A 81 -13.10 -6.20 8.48
C GLY A 81 -12.53 -6.09 7.07
N PRO A 82 -13.38 -5.74 6.09
CA PRO A 82 -12.94 -5.60 4.71
C PRO A 82 -12.01 -4.39 4.53
N VAL A 83 -11.15 -4.48 3.53
CA VAL A 83 -10.37 -3.35 3.04
C VAL A 83 -10.77 -3.06 1.61
N GLU A 84 -11.12 -1.81 1.34
CA GLU A 84 -11.38 -1.33 -0.01
C GLU A 84 -10.10 -0.71 -0.57
N ILE A 85 -9.81 -1.02 -1.83
CA ILE A 85 -8.64 -0.53 -2.55
C ILE A 85 -9.13 0.16 -3.83
N ALA A 86 -8.82 1.44 -3.97
CA ALA A 86 -8.98 2.17 -5.22
C ALA A 86 -7.61 2.55 -5.80
N ALA A 87 -7.39 2.30 -7.08
CA ALA A 87 -6.25 2.82 -7.83
C ALA A 87 -6.68 4.02 -8.66
N LEU A 88 -5.90 5.08 -8.57
CA LEU A 88 -6.10 6.34 -9.27
C LEU A 88 -4.97 6.53 -10.28
N ASP A 89 -5.27 7.11 -11.44
CA ASP A 89 -4.26 7.61 -12.38
C ASP A 89 -3.72 8.98 -11.97
N SER A 90 -2.79 9.56 -12.75
CA SER A 90 -2.20 10.87 -12.44
C SER A 90 -3.20 12.03 -12.46
N SER A 91 -4.40 11.85 -13.01
CA SER A 91 -5.47 12.86 -12.99
C SER A 91 -6.34 12.78 -11.73
N GLY A 92 -6.13 11.75 -10.90
CA GLY A 92 -6.95 11.44 -9.74
C GLY A 92 -8.21 10.64 -10.07
N ALA A 93 -8.37 10.18 -11.33
CA ALA A 93 -9.52 9.37 -11.72
C ALA A 93 -9.34 7.92 -11.25
N VAL A 94 -10.39 7.34 -10.69
CA VAL A 94 -10.37 5.92 -10.27
C VAL A 94 -10.39 5.02 -11.51
N VAL A 95 -9.28 4.33 -11.74
CA VAL A 95 -9.10 3.40 -12.88
C VAL A 95 -9.37 1.95 -12.50
N ARG A 96 -9.31 1.61 -11.21
CA ARG A 96 -9.59 0.26 -10.72
C ARG A 96 -10.02 0.28 -9.26
N GLN A 97 -10.96 -0.60 -8.91
CA GLN A 97 -11.34 -0.85 -7.52
C GLN A 97 -11.31 -2.35 -7.20
N ARG A 98 -11.09 -2.67 -5.93
CA ARG A 98 -11.17 -4.02 -5.40
C ARG A 98 -11.55 -3.97 -3.92
N ILE A 99 -12.49 -4.81 -3.53
CA ILE A 99 -12.80 -5.08 -2.13
C ILE A 99 -12.12 -6.38 -1.72
N VAL A 100 -11.38 -6.34 -0.62
CA VAL A 100 -10.80 -7.52 0.02
C VAL A 100 -11.67 -7.82 1.25
N PRO A 101 -12.31 -8.99 1.32
CA PRO A 101 -13.14 -9.32 2.48
C PRO A 101 -12.29 -9.40 3.77
N GLY A 102 -12.95 -9.22 4.92
CA GLY A 102 -12.36 -9.49 6.23
C GLY A 102 -12.14 -11.00 6.38
N LEU A 103 -10.90 -11.44 6.17
CA LEU A 103 -10.55 -12.86 6.15
C LEU A 103 -9.86 -13.30 7.43
N ASN A 104 -9.59 -12.37 8.35
CA ASN A 104 -8.79 -12.61 9.54
C ASN A 104 -7.41 -13.21 9.17
N ALA A 105 -6.84 -12.75 8.05
CA ALA A 105 -5.64 -13.31 7.45
C ALA A 105 -4.94 -12.28 6.56
N TYR A 106 -3.69 -12.57 6.21
CA TYR A 106 -2.96 -11.83 5.18
C TYR A 106 -3.19 -12.41 3.79
N VAL A 107 -3.43 -11.54 2.81
CA VAL A 107 -3.59 -11.88 1.38
C VAL A 107 -2.52 -11.24 0.51
N ASN A 108 -2.15 -11.91 -0.57
CA ASN A 108 -1.34 -11.31 -1.64
C ASN A 108 -2.29 -10.83 -2.74
N LEU A 109 -2.12 -9.58 -3.16
CA LEU A 109 -2.98 -8.95 -4.15
C LEU A 109 -2.15 -8.39 -5.29
N ARG A 110 -2.76 -8.36 -6.47
CA ARG A 110 -2.23 -7.65 -7.63
C ARG A 110 -3.35 -6.80 -8.21
N MET A 111 -3.03 -5.55 -8.50
CA MET A 111 -3.90 -4.60 -9.18
C MET A 111 -3.30 -4.29 -10.54
N PHE A 112 -4.16 -4.14 -11.54
CA PHE A 112 -3.79 -3.80 -12.91
C PHE A 112 -4.72 -2.72 -13.44
N ALA A 113 -4.12 -1.73 -14.10
CA ALA A 113 -4.79 -0.70 -14.88
C ALA A 113 -3.80 -0.18 -15.93
N PRO A 114 -4.22 0.57 -16.96
CA PRO A 114 -3.31 1.18 -17.91
C PRO A 114 -2.24 2.05 -17.22
N GLU A 115 -2.65 2.80 -16.20
CA GLU A 115 -1.81 3.66 -15.39
C GLU A 115 -2.35 3.71 -13.96
N ILE A 116 -1.49 3.52 -12.96
CA ILE A 116 -1.78 3.68 -11.54
C ILE A 116 -0.71 4.59 -10.97
N ALA A 117 -1.11 5.75 -10.45
CA ALA A 117 -0.23 6.71 -9.77
C ALA A 117 -0.42 6.70 -8.26
N THR A 118 -1.65 6.45 -7.78
CA THR A 118 -2.00 6.48 -6.36
C THR A 118 -2.89 5.30 -5.99
N LEU A 119 -2.78 4.83 -4.74
CA LEU A 119 -3.70 3.87 -4.14
C LEU A 119 -4.36 4.46 -2.91
N LEU A 120 -5.67 4.27 -2.77
CA LEU A 120 -6.42 4.54 -1.56
C LEU A 120 -6.82 3.22 -0.92
N LEU A 121 -6.45 3.02 0.34
CA LEU A 121 -6.86 1.88 1.16
C LEU A 121 -7.77 2.39 2.27
N THR A 122 -9.00 1.90 2.38
CA THR A 122 -10.01 2.37 3.35
C THR A 122 -10.75 1.23 4.04
N GLN A 123 -11.69 1.56 4.93
CA GLN A 123 -12.48 0.67 5.78
C GLN A 123 -11.67 0.03 6.90
N GLY A 124 -10.85 -1.00 6.66
CA GLY A 124 -9.76 -1.50 7.54
C GLY A 124 -10.02 -1.84 9.02
N GLY A 125 -11.12 -1.39 9.64
CA GLY A 125 -11.46 -1.59 11.04
C GLY A 125 -10.42 -1.09 12.05
N ASN A 126 -9.54 -0.16 11.67
CA ASN A 126 -8.30 0.20 12.39
C ASN A 126 -7.25 -0.93 12.50
N GLU A 127 -7.47 -2.10 11.90
CA GLU A 127 -6.55 -3.24 11.89
C GLU A 127 -6.24 -3.74 10.47
N GLY A 128 -6.41 -2.85 9.49
CA GLY A 128 -5.89 -3.06 8.15
C GLY A 128 -4.39 -2.92 8.20
N ILE A 129 -3.65 -3.92 7.70
CA ILE A 129 -2.19 -3.96 7.80
C ILE A 129 -1.57 -4.10 6.41
N LEU A 130 -0.82 -3.09 5.95
CA LEU A 130 -0.02 -3.18 4.74
C LEU A 130 1.39 -3.66 5.09
N VAL A 131 1.70 -4.93 4.82
CA VAL A 131 3.05 -5.50 5.09
C VAL A 131 4.06 -4.98 4.06
N ARG A 132 3.66 -4.97 2.79
CA ARG A 132 4.48 -4.43 1.70
C ARG A 132 3.66 -4.02 0.50
N ILE A 133 4.16 -3.02 -0.21
CA ILE A 133 3.73 -2.63 -1.55
C ILE A 133 4.93 -2.66 -2.48
N CYS A 134 4.75 -3.19 -3.70
CA CYS A 134 5.81 -3.28 -4.67
C CYS A 134 5.34 -2.93 -6.09
N VAL A 135 6.22 -2.28 -6.84
CA VAL A 135 6.07 -1.95 -8.26
C VAL A 135 7.28 -2.41 -9.06
N ALA A 136 7.12 -2.56 -10.37
CA ALA A 136 8.24 -2.76 -11.29
C ALA A 136 8.64 -1.41 -11.86
N ILE A 137 9.91 -1.05 -11.73
CA ILE A 137 10.50 0.17 -12.29
C ILE A 137 11.37 -0.24 -13.48
N CYS A 138 11.08 0.32 -14.65
CA CYS A 138 11.93 0.20 -15.83
C CYS A 138 12.76 1.47 -15.96
N VAL A 139 14.08 1.33 -16.05
CA VAL A 139 14.95 2.44 -16.47
C VAL A 139 15.09 2.36 -17.98
N CYS A 140 14.59 3.39 -18.68
CA CYS A 140 14.62 3.51 -20.13
C CYS A 140 15.93 4.15 -20.60
#